data_AF-A0A4R9HCU9-F1
#
_entry.id   AF-A0A4R9HCU9-F1
#
_cell.length_a   1.000
_cell.length_b   1.000
_cell.length_c   1.000
_cell.angle_alpha   90.00
_cell.angle_beta   90.00
_cell.angle_gamma   90.00
#
_symmetry.space_group_name_H-M   'P 1'
#
loop_
_entity.id
_entity.type
_entity.pdbx_description
1 polymer ?
#
loop_
_entity_poly.entity_id
_entity_poly.type
_entity_poly.pdbx_seq_one_letter_code
_entity_poly.pdbx_strand_id
1 'polypeptide(L)'
;MLFAGIGLSLYFKSANLEWEFSERLIGGFFLGATVWFRLEPFIFIPVLGFAILIAEYKRLFNIDFWKGNGTFALGIILPILVFIIFNKYVYDSFLGPRFEVNSSVAWDISIKLKQLFVLAFFGYWKLGFFGYMPILLWVIFDRTFSKTALSLREKIIILLLVIYIPLLSFSVSTEAFVSWGPRYLSLCIFPGLFLLDDWYRIKSEKGFSKINIAVLAIFVSFSVAATLKGLSMIRASYKQIKVMSGEFEKYNTDYIVTGSEIISGHFGRLSLSIPCFYIKTFRDGEIISDRLLKEKTNKKIGFVVSKYKTKDITQEMDGEEDILFKILKYITPHVIQYPDITNKESEQLLDAFSRKSKLLESKETRFYTIYIFATEQ
;
A
#
# COMPACT_ATOMS: atom_id res chain seq x y z
N MET A 1 -7.62 9.05 0.60
CA MET A 1 -8.89 8.48 0.10
C MET A 1 -10.03 9.49 0.18
N LEU A 2 -10.37 10.05 1.35
CA LEU A 2 -11.47 11.02 1.48
C LEU A 2 -11.32 12.22 0.54
N PHE A 3 -10.16 12.89 0.52
CA PHE A 3 -9.85 13.99 -0.39
C PHE A 3 -10.06 13.62 -1.87
N ALA A 4 -9.54 12.46 -2.30
CA ALA A 4 -9.75 11.96 -3.66
C ALA A 4 -11.24 11.71 -3.95
N GLY A 5 -11.95 11.09 -3.00
CA GLY A 5 -13.38 10.82 -3.11
C GLY A 5 -14.21 12.10 -3.25
N ILE A 6 -13.94 13.12 -2.43
CA ILE A 6 -14.61 14.43 -2.54
C ILE A 6 -14.31 15.06 -3.90
N GLY A 7 -13.02 15.11 -4.28
CA GLY A 7 -12.60 15.71 -5.55
C GLY A 7 -13.25 15.04 -6.77
N LEU A 8 -13.25 13.71 -6.79
CA LEU A 8 -13.84 12.92 -7.87
C LEU A 8 -15.37 12.92 -7.83
N SER A 9 -16.01 12.97 -6.67
CA SER A 9 -17.48 13.10 -6.56
C SER A 9 -17.96 14.44 -7.11
N LEU A 10 -17.24 15.52 -6.86
CA LEU A 10 -17.54 16.83 -7.44
C LEU A 10 -17.33 16.82 -8.95
N TYR A 11 -16.24 16.21 -9.42
CA TYR A 11 -15.98 16.09 -10.85
C TYR A 11 -16.98 15.17 -11.57
N PHE A 12 -17.34 14.01 -11.01
CA PHE A 12 -18.22 13.04 -11.66
C PHE A 12 -19.70 13.15 -11.23
N LYS A 13 -20.09 14.28 -10.63
CA LYS A 13 -21.45 14.54 -10.14
C LYS A 13 -22.52 14.33 -11.22
N SER A 14 -22.26 14.80 -12.44
CA SER A 14 -23.15 14.64 -13.60
C SER A 14 -22.55 13.69 -14.63
N ALA A 15 -23.37 12.83 -15.24
CA ALA A 15 -22.91 11.85 -16.24
C ALA A 15 -22.40 12.51 -17.53
N ASN A 16 -22.95 13.68 -17.87
CA ASN A 16 -22.57 14.51 -19.02
C ASN A 16 -21.51 15.55 -18.72
N LEU A 17 -21.02 15.62 -17.47
CA LEU A 17 -19.96 16.55 -17.08
C LEU A 17 -20.37 18.05 -17.16
N GLU A 18 -21.64 18.32 -16.91
CA GLU A 18 -22.21 19.66 -16.71
C GLU A 18 -21.88 20.13 -15.29
N TRP A 19 -21.09 21.21 -15.16
CA TRP A 19 -20.55 21.66 -13.88
C TRP A 19 -20.42 23.18 -13.80
N GLU A 20 -20.59 23.68 -12.58
CA GLU A 20 -20.24 25.05 -12.21
C GLU A 20 -18.72 25.21 -12.03
N PHE A 21 -18.22 26.45 -12.17
CA PHE A 21 -16.80 26.77 -12.01
C PHE A 21 -16.26 26.39 -10.62
N SER A 22 -17.03 26.69 -9.56
CA SER A 22 -16.69 26.41 -8.16
C SER A 22 -16.48 24.92 -7.90
N GLU A 23 -17.39 24.09 -8.42
CA GLU A 23 -17.32 22.63 -8.26
C GLU A 23 -16.06 22.05 -8.93
N ARG A 24 -15.70 22.54 -10.13
CA ARG A 24 -14.47 22.13 -10.83
C ARG A 24 -13.23 22.53 -10.05
N LEU A 25 -13.17 23.77 -9.58
CA LEU A 25 -11.99 24.27 -8.88
C LEU A 25 -11.79 23.55 -7.54
N ILE A 26 -12.86 23.44 -6.74
CA ILE A 26 -12.86 22.76 -5.44
C ILE A 26 -12.58 21.25 -5.63
N GLY A 27 -13.20 20.62 -6.62
CA GLY A 27 -12.96 19.23 -6.96
C GLY A 27 -11.49 18.97 -7.30
N GLY A 28 -10.91 19.84 -8.11
CA GLY A 28 -9.48 19.81 -8.45
C GLY A 28 -8.59 20.00 -7.23
N PHE A 29 -8.90 20.97 -6.37
CA PHE A 29 -8.16 21.22 -5.14
C PHE A 29 -8.14 20.00 -4.20
N PHE A 30 -9.29 19.39 -3.94
CA PHE A 30 -9.35 18.20 -3.10
C PHE A 30 -8.62 17.02 -3.73
N LEU A 31 -8.69 16.83 -5.05
CA LEU A 31 -7.94 15.78 -5.73
C LEU A 31 -6.43 16.04 -5.65
N GLY A 32 -5.98 17.26 -5.92
CA GLY A 32 -4.56 17.64 -5.85
C GLY A 32 -4.00 17.53 -4.43
N ALA A 33 -4.78 17.88 -3.40
CA ALA A 33 -4.38 17.76 -1.99
C ALA A 33 -4.04 16.32 -1.57
N THR A 34 -4.46 15.31 -2.35
CA THR A 34 -4.14 13.90 -2.05
C THR A 34 -2.65 13.59 -2.10
N VAL A 35 -1.84 14.37 -2.86
CA VAL A 35 -0.38 14.18 -2.97
C VAL A 35 0.35 14.33 -1.63
N TRP A 36 -0.23 15.10 -0.70
CA TRP A 36 0.34 15.32 0.64
C TRP A 36 0.37 14.04 1.48
N PHE A 37 -0.59 13.15 1.23
CA PHE A 37 -0.76 11.95 2.03
C PHE A 37 -0.05 10.75 1.42
N ARG A 38 0.07 10.71 0.08
CA ARG A 38 0.47 9.53 -0.70
C ARG A 38 1.09 9.92 -2.03
N LEU A 39 1.89 9.00 -2.59
CA LEU A 39 2.62 9.22 -3.85
C LEU A 39 1.83 8.73 -5.07
N GLU A 40 0.95 7.75 -4.89
CA GLU A 40 0.09 7.20 -5.94
C GLU A 40 -0.74 8.26 -6.71
N PRO A 41 -1.20 9.37 -6.09
CA PRO A 41 -1.81 10.49 -6.81
C PRO A 41 -0.96 11.12 -7.92
N PHE A 42 0.38 11.10 -7.81
CA PHE A 42 1.26 11.59 -8.88
C PHE A 42 1.17 10.75 -10.16
N ILE A 43 0.71 9.50 -10.05
CA ILE A 43 0.44 8.62 -11.20
C ILE A 43 -1.04 8.75 -11.59
N PHE A 44 -1.94 8.73 -10.61
CA PHE A 44 -3.39 8.75 -10.84
C PHE A 44 -3.87 10.01 -11.55
N ILE A 45 -3.39 11.19 -11.15
CA ILE A 45 -3.83 12.49 -11.69
C ILE A 45 -3.46 12.62 -13.17
N PRO A 46 -2.21 12.38 -13.61
CA PRO A 46 -1.88 12.38 -15.03
C PRO A 46 -2.67 11.35 -15.83
N VAL A 47 -2.90 10.15 -15.29
CA VAL A 47 -3.70 9.13 -15.98
C VAL A 47 -5.16 9.56 -16.11
N LEU A 48 -5.74 10.20 -15.10
CA LEU A 48 -7.08 10.79 -15.18
C LEU A 48 -7.13 11.87 -16.27
N GLY A 49 -6.15 12.78 -16.30
CA GLY A 49 -6.02 13.79 -17.35
C GLY A 49 -5.94 13.16 -18.74
N PHE A 50 -5.11 12.13 -18.90
CA PHE A 50 -4.97 11.39 -20.15
C PHE A 50 -6.26 10.67 -20.57
N ALA A 51 -6.97 10.06 -19.62
CA ALA A 51 -8.27 9.43 -19.86
C ALA A 51 -9.32 10.46 -20.33
N ILE A 52 -9.34 11.67 -19.76
CA ILE A 52 -10.19 12.78 -20.19
C ILE A 52 -9.83 13.19 -21.63
N LEU A 53 -8.54 13.38 -21.93
CA LEU A 53 -8.07 13.75 -23.27
C LEU A 53 -8.47 12.71 -24.34
N ILE A 54 -8.34 11.42 -24.05
CA ILE A 54 -8.78 10.35 -24.96
C ILE A 54 -10.30 10.35 -25.11
N ALA A 55 -11.05 10.42 -24.01
CA ALA A 55 -12.51 10.33 -24.03
C ALA A 55 -13.15 11.52 -24.77
N GLU A 56 -12.54 12.71 -24.68
CA GLU A 56 -13.01 13.95 -25.29
C GLU A 56 -12.14 14.43 -26.47
N TYR A 57 -11.39 13.55 -27.15
CA TYR A 57 -10.41 13.93 -28.17
C TYR A 57 -10.95 14.88 -29.27
N LYS A 58 -12.25 14.76 -29.60
CA LYS A 58 -12.91 15.62 -30.61
C LYS A 58 -13.12 17.07 -30.14
N ARG A 59 -13.14 17.32 -28.83
CA ARG A 59 -13.38 18.63 -28.22
C ARG A 59 -12.11 19.37 -27.83
N LEU A 60 -10.93 18.80 -28.09
CA LEU A 60 -9.65 19.38 -27.66
C LEU A 60 -9.39 20.79 -28.24
N PHE A 61 -9.93 21.10 -29.41
CA PHE A 61 -9.81 22.44 -30.02
C PHE A 61 -10.94 23.40 -29.62
N ASN A 62 -11.90 22.95 -28.81
CA ASN A 62 -12.99 23.79 -28.32
C ASN A 62 -12.57 24.53 -27.04
N ILE A 63 -12.80 25.84 -26.98
CA ILE A 63 -12.49 26.65 -25.81
C ILE A 63 -13.27 26.23 -24.56
N ASP A 64 -14.49 25.69 -24.72
CA ASP A 64 -15.32 25.24 -23.62
C ASP A 64 -14.74 24.00 -22.93
N PHE A 65 -14.02 23.16 -23.68
CA PHE A 65 -13.27 22.04 -23.10
C PHE A 65 -12.21 22.57 -22.13
N TRP A 66 -11.43 23.58 -22.53
CA TRP A 66 -10.36 24.15 -21.71
C TRP A 66 -10.85 25.03 -20.58
N LYS A 67 -11.90 25.84 -20.78
CA LYS A 67 -12.57 26.56 -19.68
C LYS A 67 -12.99 25.60 -18.59
N GLY A 68 -13.50 24.45 -19.01
CA GLY A 68 -13.94 23.40 -18.13
C GLY A 68 -12.80 22.65 -17.43
N ASN A 69 -12.11 21.81 -18.19
CA ASN A 69 -11.08 20.91 -17.68
C ASN A 69 -9.83 21.67 -17.21
N GLY A 70 -9.56 22.85 -17.77
CA GLY A 70 -8.52 23.75 -17.29
C GLY A 70 -8.80 24.30 -15.90
N THR A 71 -10.05 24.63 -15.57
CA THR A 71 -10.41 25.05 -14.19
C THR A 71 -10.16 23.91 -13.18
N PHE A 72 -10.53 22.68 -13.54
CA PHE A 72 -10.23 21.50 -12.71
C PHE A 72 -8.72 21.30 -12.56
N ALA A 73 -7.96 21.42 -13.65
CA ALA A 73 -6.49 21.34 -13.63
C ALA A 73 -5.84 22.44 -12.78
N LEU A 74 -6.33 23.68 -12.84
CA LEU A 74 -5.89 24.77 -11.97
C LEU A 74 -6.11 24.44 -10.50
N GLY A 75 -7.28 23.88 -10.16
CA GLY A 75 -7.58 23.39 -8.82
C GLY A 75 -6.58 22.35 -8.34
N ILE A 76 -6.18 21.40 -9.21
CA ILE A 76 -5.20 20.36 -8.91
C ILE A 76 -3.79 20.93 -8.70
N ILE A 77 -3.37 21.86 -9.58
CA ILE A 77 -2.00 22.39 -9.59
C ILE A 77 -1.70 23.15 -8.29
N LEU A 78 -2.66 23.90 -7.74
CA LEU A 78 -2.45 24.71 -6.54
C LEU A 78 -1.89 23.91 -5.34
N PRO A 79 -2.54 22.86 -4.82
CA PRO A 79 -2.02 22.07 -3.70
C PRO A 79 -0.75 21.27 -4.04
N ILE A 80 -0.53 20.91 -5.31
CA ILE A 80 0.71 20.25 -5.77
C ILE A 80 1.88 21.23 -5.72
N LEU A 81 1.70 22.48 -6.15
CA LEU A 81 2.73 23.50 -6.05
C LEU A 81 3.11 23.77 -4.60
N VAL A 82 2.14 23.90 -3.71
CA VAL A 82 2.41 24.07 -2.27
C VAL A 82 3.17 22.85 -1.73
N PHE A 83 2.83 21.63 -2.16
CA PHE A 83 3.55 20.41 -1.78
C PHE A 83 5.02 20.46 -2.24
N ILE A 84 5.28 20.81 -3.49
CA ILE A 84 6.64 20.86 -4.05
C ILE A 84 7.48 21.92 -3.33
N ILE A 85 6.92 23.12 -3.11
CA ILE A 85 7.60 24.21 -2.39
C ILE A 85 7.91 23.77 -0.95
N PHE A 86 6.95 23.16 -0.26
CA PHE A 86 7.14 22.67 1.10
C PHE A 86 8.26 21.63 1.18
N ASN A 87 8.24 20.63 0.30
CA ASN A 87 9.27 19.58 0.32
C ASN A 87 10.64 20.13 -0.04
N LYS A 88 10.73 21.07 -1.00
CA LYS A 88 12.00 21.71 -1.34
C LYS A 88 12.56 22.51 -0.17
N TYR A 89 11.72 23.21 0.57
CA TYR A 89 12.16 24.01 1.73
C TYR A 89 12.57 23.14 2.92
N VAL A 90 11.82 22.08 3.23
CA VAL A 90 12.03 21.27 4.45
C VAL A 90 13.04 20.15 4.25
N TYR A 91 13.05 19.52 3.07
CA TYR A 91 13.81 18.29 2.81
C TYR A 91 14.84 18.44 1.68
N ASP A 92 15.01 19.65 1.13
CA ASP A 92 15.85 19.94 -0.05
C ASP A 92 15.48 19.13 -1.32
N SER A 93 14.31 18.49 -1.31
CA SER A 93 13.84 17.56 -2.34
C SER A 93 12.48 17.98 -2.88
N PHE A 94 12.28 18.00 -4.21
CA PHE A 94 11.01 18.44 -4.80
C PHE A 94 9.83 17.50 -4.53
N LEU A 95 10.08 16.18 -4.50
CA LEU A 95 9.06 15.16 -4.28
C LEU A 95 9.10 14.59 -2.86
N GLY A 96 10.07 15.04 -2.07
CA GLY A 96 10.28 14.65 -0.69
C GLY A 96 11.00 13.32 -0.53
N PRO A 97 11.45 13.01 0.70
CA PRO A 97 12.28 11.84 1.00
C PRO A 97 11.57 10.51 0.70
N ARG A 98 10.24 10.49 0.74
CA ARG A 98 9.46 9.28 0.39
C ARG A 98 9.65 8.88 -1.07
N PHE A 99 9.83 9.84 -1.98
CA PHE A 99 10.04 9.53 -3.39
C PHE A 99 11.47 9.01 -3.62
N GLU A 100 12.46 9.64 -2.97
CA GLU A 100 13.87 9.26 -3.08
C GLU A 100 14.14 7.84 -2.59
N VAL A 101 13.55 7.46 -1.45
CA VAL A 101 13.68 6.10 -0.90
C VAL A 101 13.04 5.03 -1.80
N ASN A 102 12.04 5.41 -2.61
CA ASN A 102 11.33 4.49 -3.52
C ASN A 102 11.88 4.50 -4.95
N SER A 103 12.92 5.27 -5.24
CA SER A 103 13.44 5.50 -6.60
C SER A 103 14.13 4.29 -7.24
N SER A 104 14.55 3.30 -6.45
CA SER A 104 15.14 2.06 -6.96
C SER A 104 14.06 1.10 -7.46
N VAL A 105 13.58 1.30 -8.69
CA VAL A 105 12.66 0.36 -9.35
C VAL A 105 13.48 -0.71 -10.07
N ALA A 106 13.39 -1.96 -9.62
CA ALA A 106 13.89 -3.10 -10.39
C ALA A 106 13.00 -3.33 -11.63
N TRP A 107 13.59 -3.24 -12.82
CA TRP A 107 12.90 -3.40 -14.11
C TRP A 107 13.01 -4.82 -14.65
N ASP A 108 12.42 -5.78 -13.93
CA ASP A 108 12.21 -7.14 -14.45
C ASP A 108 10.74 -7.29 -14.89
N ILE A 109 10.53 -7.48 -16.18
CA ILE A 109 9.20 -7.62 -16.80
C ILE A 109 8.41 -8.79 -16.19
N SER A 110 9.07 -9.92 -15.89
CA SER A 110 8.42 -11.09 -15.29
C SER A 110 7.89 -10.75 -13.89
N ILE A 111 8.70 -10.04 -13.10
CA ILE A 111 8.30 -9.57 -11.77
C ILE A 111 7.16 -8.55 -11.89
N LYS A 112 7.21 -7.61 -12.83
CA LYS A 112 6.17 -6.59 -13.03
C LYS A 112 4.83 -7.18 -13.48
N LEU A 113 4.82 -8.19 -14.34
CA LEU A 113 3.60 -8.89 -14.74
C LEU A 113 3.00 -9.69 -13.58
N LYS A 114 3.84 -10.32 -12.76
CA LYS A 114 3.37 -10.98 -11.52
C LYS A 114 2.76 -9.97 -10.54
N GLN A 115 3.40 -8.82 -10.36
CA GLN A 115 2.88 -7.72 -9.55
C GLN A 115 1.53 -7.23 -10.07
N LEU A 116 1.36 -7.13 -11.39
CA LEU A 116 0.12 -6.71 -12.02
C LEU A 116 -1.01 -7.69 -11.69
N PHE A 117 -0.75 -8.98 -11.85
CA PHE A 117 -1.72 -10.01 -11.51
C PHE A 117 -2.14 -9.95 -10.04
N VAL A 118 -1.18 -9.81 -9.12
CA VAL A 118 -1.46 -9.72 -7.67
C VAL A 118 -2.23 -8.44 -7.32
N LEU A 119 -1.89 -7.31 -7.94
CA LEU A 119 -2.58 -6.04 -7.72
C LEU A 119 -4.01 -6.05 -8.29
N ALA A 120 -4.22 -6.70 -9.43
CA ALA A 120 -5.52 -6.80 -10.07
C ALA A 120 -6.41 -7.85 -9.40
N PHE A 121 -5.90 -9.04 -9.09
CA PHE A 121 -6.69 -10.20 -8.69
C PHE A 121 -6.35 -10.67 -7.28
N PHE A 122 -5.32 -11.48 -7.12
CA PHE A 122 -4.98 -12.06 -5.83
C PHE A 122 -3.51 -12.49 -5.78
N GLY A 123 -2.97 -12.49 -4.56
CA GLY A 123 -1.68 -13.06 -4.19
C GLY A 123 -1.84 -13.83 -2.88
N TYR A 124 -0.78 -14.52 -2.44
CA TYR A 124 -0.77 -15.42 -1.28
C TYR A 124 -1.73 -15.04 -0.12
N TRP A 125 -1.52 -13.89 0.52
CA TRP A 125 -2.40 -13.34 1.58
C TRP A 125 -3.16 -12.08 1.17
N LYS A 126 -3.25 -11.79 -0.13
CA LYS A 126 -3.71 -10.48 -0.60
C LYS A 126 -4.82 -10.61 -1.64
N LEU A 127 -5.89 -9.84 -1.42
CA LEU A 127 -6.86 -9.56 -2.46
C LEU A 127 -6.46 -8.27 -3.19
N GLY A 128 -6.25 -8.40 -4.50
CA GLY A 128 -6.11 -7.30 -5.43
C GLY A 128 -7.43 -6.56 -5.64
N PHE A 129 -7.48 -5.60 -6.54
CA PHE A 129 -8.64 -4.72 -6.74
C PHE A 129 -9.89 -5.47 -7.19
N PHE A 130 -9.81 -6.27 -8.26
CA PHE A 130 -10.89 -7.12 -8.75
C PHE A 130 -11.09 -8.38 -7.91
N GLY A 131 -10.05 -8.86 -7.23
CA GLY A 131 -10.23 -9.90 -6.22
C GLY A 131 -11.05 -9.41 -5.04
N TYR A 132 -10.86 -8.17 -4.60
CA TYR A 132 -11.63 -7.56 -3.51
C TYR A 132 -13.02 -7.08 -3.95
N MET A 133 -13.15 -6.55 -5.18
CA MET A 133 -14.40 -6.07 -5.77
C MET A 133 -14.69 -6.76 -7.13
N PRO A 134 -15.02 -8.06 -7.14
CA PRO A 134 -15.26 -8.80 -8.40
C PRO A 134 -16.43 -8.23 -9.22
N ILE A 135 -17.38 -7.56 -8.55
CA ILE A 135 -18.47 -6.84 -9.23
C ILE A 135 -17.96 -5.76 -10.19
N LEU A 136 -16.86 -5.08 -9.89
CA LEU A 136 -16.33 -4.04 -10.77
C LEU A 136 -15.77 -4.63 -12.06
N LEU A 137 -15.15 -5.81 -11.99
CA LEU A 137 -14.67 -6.50 -13.19
C LEU A 137 -15.86 -6.88 -14.09
N TRP A 138 -16.93 -7.40 -13.49
CA TRP A 138 -18.16 -7.72 -14.22
C TRP A 138 -18.78 -6.47 -14.87
N VAL A 139 -18.87 -5.37 -14.13
CA VAL A 139 -19.42 -4.11 -14.65
C VAL A 139 -18.58 -3.57 -15.81
N ILE A 140 -17.25 -3.56 -15.69
CA ILE A 140 -16.37 -3.14 -16.78
C ILE A 140 -16.60 -4.01 -18.02
N PHE A 141 -16.70 -5.33 -17.84
CA PHE A 141 -16.98 -6.26 -18.94
C PHE A 141 -18.35 -6.01 -19.58
N ASP A 142 -19.44 -6.02 -18.80
CA ASP A 142 -20.81 -5.82 -19.31
C ASP A 142 -20.98 -4.45 -20.00
N ARG A 143 -20.36 -3.38 -19.47
CA ARG A 143 -20.42 -2.05 -20.09
C ARG A 143 -19.58 -1.96 -21.36
N THR A 144 -18.35 -2.50 -21.36
CA THR A 144 -17.45 -2.44 -22.53
C THR A 144 -18.03 -3.21 -23.73
N PHE A 145 -18.66 -4.35 -23.48
CA PHE A 145 -19.27 -5.18 -24.54
C PHE A 145 -20.77 -4.93 -24.72
N SER A 146 -21.33 -3.90 -24.07
CA SER A 146 -22.74 -3.56 -24.22
C SER A 146 -23.02 -2.95 -25.60
N LYS A 147 -24.21 -3.22 -26.14
CA LYS A 147 -24.70 -2.55 -27.36
C LYS A 147 -25.10 -1.09 -27.10
N THR A 148 -25.24 -0.67 -25.85
CA THR A 148 -25.56 0.72 -25.50
C THR A 148 -24.32 1.59 -25.56
N ALA A 149 -24.44 2.80 -26.11
CA ALA A 149 -23.37 3.79 -26.06
C ALA A 149 -22.95 4.08 -24.60
N LEU A 150 -21.63 4.15 -24.38
CA LEU A 150 -21.06 4.55 -23.10
C LEU A 150 -21.24 6.07 -22.91
N SER A 151 -21.65 6.47 -21.70
CA SER A 151 -21.63 7.87 -21.28
C SER A 151 -20.20 8.40 -21.23
N LEU A 152 -20.03 9.73 -21.21
CA LEU A 152 -18.70 10.32 -21.12
C LEU A 152 -18.00 9.95 -19.81
N ARG A 153 -18.74 10.00 -18.69
CA ARG A 153 -18.27 9.53 -17.37
C ARG A 153 -17.76 8.08 -17.43
N GLU A 154 -18.54 7.16 -18.01
CA GLU A 154 -18.16 5.75 -18.12
C GLU A 154 -16.88 5.56 -18.93
N LYS A 155 -16.75 6.26 -20.08
CA LYS A 155 -15.54 6.18 -20.92
C LYS A 155 -14.29 6.61 -20.15
N ILE A 156 -14.36 7.74 -19.45
CA ILE A 156 -13.23 8.25 -18.66
C ILE A 156 -12.87 7.27 -17.56
N ILE A 157 -13.84 6.74 -16.82
CA ILE A 157 -13.58 5.81 -15.71
C ILE A 157 -12.98 4.49 -16.22
N ILE A 158 -13.53 3.90 -17.28
CA ILE A 158 -12.99 2.65 -17.85
C ILE A 158 -11.55 2.87 -18.33
N LEU A 159 -11.27 3.95 -19.08
CA LEU A 159 -9.92 4.29 -19.54
C LEU A 159 -8.96 4.52 -18.36
N LEU A 160 -9.40 5.27 -17.34
CA LEU A 160 -8.64 5.50 -16.12
C LEU A 160 -8.25 4.17 -15.46
N LEU A 161 -9.20 3.26 -15.25
CA LEU A 161 -8.95 1.97 -14.60
C LEU A 161 -8.01 1.08 -15.43
N VAL A 162 -8.24 1.00 -16.74
CA VAL A 162 -7.44 0.18 -17.67
C VAL A 162 -6.00 0.68 -17.76
N ILE A 163 -5.75 1.98 -17.68
CA ILE A 163 -4.41 2.56 -17.78
C ILE A 163 -3.71 2.61 -16.42
N TYR A 164 -4.42 3.02 -15.38
CA TYR A 164 -3.82 3.25 -14.06
C TYR A 164 -3.39 1.94 -13.37
N ILE A 165 -4.18 0.87 -13.47
CA ILE A 165 -3.86 -0.41 -12.81
C ILE A 165 -2.52 -0.97 -13.33
N PRO A 166 -2.28 -1.11 -14.65
CA PRO A 166 -0.96 -1.47 -15.18
C PRO A 166 0.13 -0.47 -14.80
N LEU A 167 -0.09 0.82 -15.03
CA LEU A 167 0.96 1.83 -14.82
C LEU A 167 1.47 1.83 -13.37
N LEU A 168 0.56 1.69 -12.40
CA LEU A 168 0.91 1.59 -11.01
C LEU A 168 1.73 0.33 -10.70
N SER A 169 1.37 -0.81 -11.29
CA SER A 169 2.15 -2.05 -11.14
C SER A 169 3.59 -1.89 -11.61
N PHE A 170 3.81 -1.20 -12.74
CA PHE A 170 5.16 -0.96 -13.24
C PHE A 170 5.92 0.07 -12.37
N SER A 171 5.23 1.02 -11.77
CA SER A 171 5.83 2.11 -11.00
C SER A 171 6.23 1.75 -9.56
N VAL A 172 5.58 0.77 -8.94
CA VAL A 172 5.86 0.40 -7.54
C VAL A 172 7.14 -0.43 -7.47
N SER A 173 8.16 0.06 -6.76
CA SER A 173 9.43 -0.65 -6.52
C SER A 173 9.30 -1.79 -5.51
N THR A 174 8.37 -1.65 -4.56
CA THR A 174 8.13 -2.67 -3.54
C THR A 174 7.25 -3.79 -4.05
N GLU A 175 7.69 -5.00 -3.75
CA GLU A 175 6.85 -6.14 -3.42
C GLU A 175 5.63 -5.71 -2.56
N ALA A 176 4.50 -5.47 -3.23
CA ALA A 176 3.28 -4.88 -2.67
C ALA A 176 2.52 -5.83 -1.72
N PHE A 177 3.21 -6.66 -0.93
CA PHE A 177 2.65 -7.87 -0.34
C PHE A 177 2.08 -7.72 1.08
N VAL A 178 2.44 -6.69 1.84
CA VAL A 178 2.04 -6.56 3.26
C VAL A 178 0.89 -5.55 3.47
N SER A 179 -0.23 -5.72 2.78
CA SER A 179 -1.46 -4.99 3.14
C SER A 179 -2.71 -5.71 2.63
N TRP A 180 -3.67 -5.95 3.53
CA TRP A 180 -5.00 -6.45 3.14
C TRP A 180 -5.71 -5.42 2.23
N GLY A 181 -6.17 -5.89 1.07
CA GLY A 181 -6.91 -5.10 0.09
C GLY A 181 -6.05 -4.27 -0.87
N PRO A 182 -6.69 -3.52 -1.77
CA PRO A 182 -6.05 -2.82 -2.87
C PRO A 182 -5.45 -1.47 -2.44
N ARG A 183 -4.53 -1.44 -1.46
CA ARG A 183 -3.96 -0.20 -0.88
C ARG A 183 -3.51 0.82 -1.94
N TYR A 184 -2.77 0.35 -2.94
CA TYR A 184 -2.24 1.15 -4.04
C TYR A 184 -3.33 1.59 -5.04
N LEU A 185 -4.35 0.75 -5.23
CA LEU A 185 -5.50 1.03 -6.09
C LEU A 185 -6.69 1.64 -5.33
N SER A 186 -6.44 2.19 -4.14
CA SER A 186 -7.47 2.83 -3.32
C SER A 186 -8.09 4.06 -4.00
N LEU A 187 -7.35 4.74 -4.87
CA LEU A 187 -7.85 5.84 -5.69
C LEU A 187 -8.84 5.37 -6.76
N CYS A 188 -8.87 4.08 -7.10
CA CYS A 188 -9.82 3.48 -8.04
C CYS A 188 -11.18 3.14 -7.42
N ILE A 189 -11.29 3.13 -6.09
CA ILE A 189 -12.53 2.71 -5.42
C ILE A 189 -13.68 3.64 -5.81
N PHE A 190 -13.52 4.96 -5.67
CA PHE A 190 -14.59 5.92 -6.01
C PHE A 190 -14.96 5.91 -7.50
N PRO A 191 -14.00 5.99 -8.45
CA PRO A 191 -14.31 5.78 -9.87
C PRO A 191 -15.07 4.47 -10.13
N GLY A 192 -14.64 3.36 -9.54
CA GLY A 192 -15.32 2.08 -9.65
C GLY A 192 -16.76 2.12 -9.13
N LEU A 193 -16.99 2.77 -7.98
CA LEU A 193 -18.33 2.94 -7.43
C LEU A 193 -19.25 3.81 -8.31
N PHE A 194 -18.72 4.85 -8.96
CA PHE A 194 -19.52 5.64 -9.91
C PHE A 194 -19.91 4.83 -11.15
N LEU A 195 -19.00 4.00 -11.66
CA LEU A 195 -19.29 3.10 -12.77
C LEU A 195 -20.33 2.03 -12.36
N LEU A 196 -20.25 1.53 -11.12
CA LEU A 196 -21.24 0.60 -10.57
C LEU A 196 -22.62 1.26 -10.41
N ASP A 197 -22.70 2.52 -9.98
CA ASP A 197 -23.95 3.29 -9.89
C ASP A 197 -24.59 3.49 -11.27
N ASP A 198 -23.81 3.90 -12.27
CA ASP A 198 -24.28 4.00 -13.67
C ASP A 198 -24.86 2.68 -14.17
N TRP A 199 -24.10 1.61 -14.01
CA TRP A 199 -24.52 0.27 -14.41
C TRP A 199 -25.80 -0.16 -13.69
N TYR A 200 -25.88 0.07 -12.39
CA TYR A 200 -27.04 -0.29 -11.58
C TYR A 200 -28.30 0.45 -12.07
N ARG A 201 -28.21 1.77 -12.28
CA ARG A 201 -29.34 2.58 -12.77
C ARG A 201 -29.84 2.09 -14.13
N ILE A 202 -28.95 1.91 -15.09
CA ILE A 202 -29.29 1.45 -16.44
C ILE A 202 -29.97 0.08 -16.43
N LYS A 203 -29.47 -0.86 -15.61
CA LYS A 203 -30.07 -2.20 -15.50
C LYS A 203 -31.39 -2.18 -14.73
N SER A 204 -31.54 -1.28 -13.76
CA SER A 204 -32.78 -1.10 -13.00
C SER A 204 -33.91 -0.59 -13.88
N GLU A 205 -33.66 0.45 -14.66
CA GLU A 205 -34.64 1.04 -15.59
C GLU A 205 -35.11 0.06 -16.66
N LYS A 206 -34.23 -0.84 -17.12
CA LYS A 206 -34.56 -1.86 -18.13
C LYS A 206 -35.16 -3.14 -17.55
N GLY A 207 -35.33 -3.21 -16.23
CA GLY A 207 -35.66 -4.44 -15.51
C GLY A 207 -34.44 -5.31 -15.27
N PHE A 208 -34.06 -5.46 -14.00
CA PHE A 208 -32.93 -6.32 -13.61
C PHE A 208 -33.20 -7.77 -14.01
N SER A 209 -32.33 -8.34 -14.85
CA SER A 209 -32.36 -9.78 -15.10
C SER A 209 -32.03 -10.55 -13.83
N LYS A 210 -32.63 -11.73 -13.64
CA LYS A 210 -32.33 -12.61 -12.49
C LYS A 210 -30.83 -12.91 -12.37
N ILE A 211 -30.13 -13.01 -13.50
CA ILE A 211 -28.68 -13.20 -13.57
C ILE A 211 -27.94 -11.99 -12.97
N ASN A 212 -28.30 -10.76 -13.34
CA ASN A 212 -27.64 -9.57 -12.80
C ASN A 212 -27.86 -9.41 -11.29
N ILE A 213 -29.05 -9.76 -10.78
CA ILE A 213 -29.33 -9.77 -9.35
C ILE A 213 -28.47 -10.82 -8.64
N ALA A 214 -28.41 -12.04 -9.18
CA ALA A 214 -27.59 -13.11 -8.61
C ALA A 214 -26.10 -12.73 -8.58
N VAL A 215 -25.58 -12.19 -9.68
CA VAL A 215 -24.19 -11.70 -9.79
C VAL A 215 -23.92 -10.60 -8.76
N LEU A 216 -24.81 -9.61 -8.66
CA LEU A 216 -24.70 -8.53 -7.68
C LEU A 216 -24.68 -9.09 -6.25
N ALA A 217 -25.63 -9.96 -5.91
CA ALA A 217 -25.73 -10.54 -4.57
C ALA A 217 -24.49 -11.37 -4.22
N ILE A 218 -24.00 -12.23 -5.12
CA ILE A 218 -22.83 -13.08 -4.89
C ILE A 218 -21.57 -12.22 -4.73
N PHE A 219 -21.31 -11.30 -5.65
CA PHE A 219 -20.07 -10.52 -5.62
C PHE A 219 -20.02 -9.47 -4.52
N VAL A 220 -21.15 -8.86 -4.16
CA VAL A 220 -21.23 -7.98 -2.99
C VAL A 220 -21.06 -8.79 -1.71
N SER A 221 -21.73 -9.93 -1.57
CA SER A 221 -21.56 -10.80 -0.40
C SER A 221 -20.12 -11.27 -0.24
N PHE A 222 -19.46 -11.62 -1.33
CA PHE A 222 -18.03 -11.95 -1.34
C PHE A 222 -17.18 -10.78 -0.83
N SER A 223 -17.41 -9.56 -1.33
CA SER A 223 -16.65 -8.36 -0.94
C SER A 223 -16.85 -8.03 0.56
N VAL A 224 -18.08 -8.23 1.07
CA VAL A 224 -18.40 -8.08 2.51
C VAL A 224 -17.66 -9.14 3.34
N ALA A 225 -17.73 -10.42 2.95
CA ALA A 225 -17.04 -11.50 3.63
C ALA A 225 -15.51 -11.29 3.66
N ALA A 226 -14.94 -10.86 2.53
CA ALA A 226 -13.53 -10.47 2.43
C ALA A 226 -13.19 -9.32 3.37
N THR A 227 -14.06 -8.31 3.48
CA THR A 227 -13.86 -7.18 4.42
C THR A 227 -13.84 -7.66 5.86
N LEU A 228 -14.77 -8.54 6.25
CA LEU A 228 -14.84 -9.10 7.61
C LEU A 228 -13.60 -9.94 7.94
N LYS A 229 -13.17 -10.82 7.01
CA LYS A 229 -11.93 -11.60 7.16
C LYS A 229 -10.71 -10.68 7.29
N GLY A 230 -10.62 -9.64 6.47
CA GLY A 230 -9.56 -8.63 6.55
C GLY A 230 -9.50 -7.89 7.87
N LEU A 231 -10.65 -7.46 8.39
CA LEU A 231 -10.73 -6.82 9.70
C LEU A 231 -10.28 -7.75 10.83
N SER A 232 -10.64 -9.04 10.75
CA SER A 232 -10.17 -10.06 11.70
C SER A 232 -8.65 -10.20 11.65
N MET A 233 -8.06 -10.32 10.45
CA MET A 233 -6.61 -10.41 10.26
C MET A 233 -5.89 -9.17 10.80
N ILE A 234 -6.36 -7.97 10.47
CA ILE A 234 -5.79 -6.71 10.95
C ILE A 234 -5.84 -6.64 12.48
N ARG A 235 -6.96 -7.03 13.11
CA ARG A 235 -7.07 -7.08 14.58
C ARG A 235 -6.10 -8.09 15.18
N ALA A 236 -5.92 -9.25 14.57
CA ALA A 236 -4.95 -10.25 15.01
C ALA A 236 -3.51 -9.71 14.94
N SER A 237 -3.14 -9.06 13.84
CA SER A 237 -1.83 -8.41 13.69
C SER A 237 -1.60 -7.31 14.74
N TYR A 238 -2.59 -6.47 15.01
CA TYR A 238 -2.48 -5.46 16.08
C TYR A 238 -2.31 -6.09 17.47
N LYS A 239 -3.02 -7.18 17.75
CA LYS A 239 -2.88 -7.91 19.01
C LYS A 239 -1.46 -8.47 19.15
N GLN A 240 -0.90 -9.06 18.08
CA GLN A 240 0.48 -9.56 18.06
C GLN A 240 1.50 -8.44 18.28
N ILE A 241 1.38 -7.33 17.53
CA ILE A 241 2.25 -6.14 17.70
C ILE A 241 2.19 -5.64 19.14
N LYS A 242 0.99 -5.54 19.73
CA LYS A 242 0.81 -5.08 21.11
C LYS A 242 1.46 -6.01 22.13
N VAL A 243 1.33 -7.33 21.94
CA VAL A 243 1.94 -8.33 22.83
C VAL A 243 3.46 -8.26 22.73
N MET A 244 4.02 -8.29 21.52
CA MET A 244 5.48 -8.22 21.32
C MET A 244 6.08 -6.90 21.80
N SER A 245 5.46 -5.76 21.46
CA SER A 245 5.91 -4.45 21.95
C SER A 245 5.91 -4.41 23.49
N GLY A 246 4.85 -4.94 24.12
CA GLY A 246 4.77 -5.01 25.58
C GLY A 246 5.72 -6.02 26.22
N GLU A 247 6.19 -7.04 25.50
CA GLU A 247 7.28 -7.89 25.96
C GLU A 247 8.62 -7.15 25.88
N PHE A 248 8.87 -6.42 24.80
CA PHE A 248 10.11 -5.66 24.63
C PHE A 248 10.25 -4.54 25.68
N GLU A 249 9.17 -3.83 26.01
CA GLU A 249 9.17 -2.81 27.06
C GLU A 249 9.57 -3.36 28.45
N LYS A 250 9.29 -4.65 28.74
CA LYS A 250 9.65 -5.25 30.04
C LYS A 250 11.15 -5.39 30.26
N TYR A 251 11.94 -5.41 29.18
CA TYR A 251 13.39 -5.53 29.28
C TYR A 251 14.09 -4.22 29.67
N ASN A 252 13.35 -3.09 29.71
CA ASN A 252 13.87 -1.77 30.07
C ASN A 252 15.18 -1.44 29.33
N THR A 253 15.20 -1.68 28.03
CA THR A 253 16.34 -1.34 27.16
C THR A 253 16.22 0.11 26.69
N ASP A 254 17.35 0.80 26.58
CA ASP A 254 17.42 2.15 26.00
C ASP A 254 17.38 2.12 24.48
N TYR A 255 17.87 1.03 23.88
CA TYR A 255 17.93 0.83 22.44
C TYR A 255 17.50 -0.60 22.09
N ILE A 256 16.82 -0.76 20.96
CA ILE A 256 16.51 -2.08 20.41
C ILE A 256 17.08 -2.19 19.01
N VAL A 257 17.77 -3.28 18.75
CA VAL A 257 18.47 -3.54 17.50
C VAL A 257 18.07 -4.93 17.02
N THR A 258 17.68 -5.07 15.75
CA THR A 258 17.41 -6.37 15.15
C THR A 258 17.89 -6.43 13.71
N GLY A 259 18.31 -7.62 13.29
CA GLY A 259 18.55 -7.93 11.87
C GLY A 259 17.42 -8.71 11.21
N SER A 260 16.30 -8.92 11.91
CA SER A 260 15.14 -9.63 11.37
C SER A 260 14.05 -8.64 10.95
N GLU A 261 13.65 -8.70 9.68
CA GLU A 261 12.57 -7.88 9.15
C GLU A 261 11.24 -8.22 9.82
N ILE A 262 11.02 -9.51 10.11
CA ILE A 262 9.83 -10.01 10.82
C ILE A 262 9.70 -9.34 12.19
N ILE A 263 10.78 -9.33 12.99
CA ILE A 263 10.79 -8.68 14.30
C ILE A 263 10.61 -7.17 14.16
N SER A 264 11.31 -6.54 13.21
CA SER A 264 11.23 -5.10 12.99
C SER A 264 9.82 -4.65 12.62
N GLY A 265 9.05 -5.49 11.93
CA GLY A 265 7.63 -5.25 11.59
C GLY A 265 6.73 -5.08 12.82
N HIS A 266 7.17 -5.53 14.00
CA HIS A 266 6.46 -5.38 15.27
C HIS A 266 6.88 -4.15 16.08
N PHE A 267 7.83 -3.33 15.62
CA PHE A 267 8.29 -2.13 16.33
C PHE A 267 7.30 -0.96 16.30
N GLY A 268 6.20 -1.04 15.54
CA GLY A 268 5.34 0.12 15.26
C GLY A 268 4.91 0.95 16.47
N ARG A 269 4.60 0.33 17.62
CA ARG A 269 4.28 1.06 18.86
C ARG A 269 5.55 1.37 19.68
N LEU A 270 6.50 0.45 19.69
CA LEU A 270 7.73 0.51 20.44
C LEU A 270 8.63 1.67 20.02
N SER A 271 8.64 2.01 18.73
CA SER A 271 9.45 3.11 18.17
C SER A 271 9.05 4.50 18.67
N LEU A 272 7.88 4.64 19.31
CA LEU A 272 7.44 5.87 19.95
C LEU A 272 8.07 6.08 21.34
N SER A 273 8.53 5.01 22.00
CA SER A 273 9.08 5.04 23.35
C SER A 273 10.58 4.74 23.39
N ILE A 274 11.06 3.86 22.51
CA ILE A 274 12.45 3.38 22.48
C ILE A 274 12.98 3.50 21.04
N PRO A 275 14.15 4.09 20.81
CA PRO A 275 14.78 4.08 19.48
C PRO A 275 15.05 2.64 19.03
N CYS A 276 14.49 2.29 17.87
CA CYS A 276 14.56 0.96 17.30
C CYS A 276 15.34 0.99 15.98
N PHE A 277 16.29 0.07 15.80
CA PHE A 277 17.15 -0.02 14.64
C PHE A 277 16.98 -1.37 13.93
N TYR A 278 16.85 -1.31 12.61
CA TYR A 278 16.89 -2.48 11.74
C TYR A 278 18.20 -2.48 10.95
N ILE A 279 18.93 -3.60 11.02
CA ILE A 279 20.23 -3.82 10.39
C ILE A 279 20.02 -4.74 9.18
N LYS A 280 20.38 -4.28 7.99
CA LYS A 280 20.31 -5.10 6.76
C LYS A 280 21.60 -5.87 6.49
N THR A 281 22.73 -5.35 6.93
CA THR A 281 24.05 -5.93 6.67
C THR A 281 24.91 -5.92 7.91
N PHE A 282 25.90 -6.82 7.98
CA PHE A 282 26.89 -6.81 9.06
C PHE A 282 27.54 -5.42 9.27
N ARG A 283 27.85 -4.73 8.17
CA ARG A 283 28.45 -3.37 8.19
C ARG A 283 27.54 -2.35 8.86
N ASP A 284 26.23 -2.40 8.62
CA ASP A 284 25.28 -1.50 9.30
C ASP A 284 25.30 -1.75 10.81
N GLY A 285 25.44 -3.02 11.21
CA GLY A 285 25.54 -3.40 12.62
C GLY A 285 26.84 -2.96 13.27
N GLU A 286 27.97 -3.00 12.56
CA GLU A 286 29.23 -2.41 13.04
C GLU A 286 29.10 -0.91 13.24
N ILE A 287 28.54 -0.18 12.28
CA ILE A 287 28.34 1.27 12.37
C ILE A 287 27.41 1.63 13.54
N ILE A 288 26.31 0.90 13.70
CA ILE A 288 25.34 1.13 14.78
C ILE A 288 25.96 0.78 16.13
N SER A 289 26.63 -0.37 16.25
CA SER A 289 27.32 -0.72 17.50
C SER A 289 28.37 0.32 17.86
N ASP A 290 29.19 0.78 16.91
CA ASP A 290 30.18 1.83 17.16
C ASP A 290 29.54 3.14 17.61
N ARG A 291 28.38 3.52 17.07
CA ARG A 291 27.69 4.74 17.48
C ARG A 291 27.06 4.60 18.87
N LEU A 292 26.31 3.52 19.09
CA LEU A 292 25.62 3.28 20.36
C LEU A 292 26.61 3.06 21.51
N LEU A 293 27.76 2.46 21.24
CA LEU A 293 28.79 2.18 22.25
C LEU A 293 29.76 3.35 22.46
N LYS A 294 29.81 4.33 21.55
CA LYS A 294 30.56 5.59 21.75
C LYS A 294 29.87 6.54 22.71
N GLU A 295 28.55 6.43 22.87
CA GLU A 295 27.82 7.10 23.94
C GLU A 295 28.22 6.47 25.28
N LYS A 296 29.27 7.00 25.92
CA LYS A 296 29.81 6.55 27.23
C LYS A 296 28.84 6.81 28.39
N THR A 297 27.69 6.15 28.36
CA THR A 297 26.65 6.24 29.38
C THR A 297 26.06 4.86 29.53
N ASN A 298 25.91 4.35 30.76
CA ASN A 298 25.40 3.03 31.17
C ASN A 298 24.03 2.66 30.53
N LYS A 299 24.01 2.47 29.22
CA LYS A 299 22.84 2.28 28.37
C LYS A 299 22.67 0.81 28.06
N LYS A 300 21.43 0.36 28.07
CA LYS A 300 21.05 -1.03 27.79
C LYS A 300 20.64 -1.19 26.33
N ILE A 301 21.34 -2.05 25.61
CA ILE A 301 21.07 -2.37 24.21
C ILE A 301 20.45 -3.77 24.14
N GLY A 302 19.21 -3.87 23.66
CA GLY A 302 18.56 -5.14 23.37
C GLY A 302 18.78 -5.55 21.93
N PHE A 303 19.62 -6.56 21.69
CA PHE A 303 19.78 -7.18 20.38
C PHE A 303 18.82 -8.36 20.24
N VAL A 304 17.87 -8.28 19.31
CA VAL A 304 16.82 -9.28 19.11
C VAL A 304 17.08 -10.08 17.85
N VAL A 305 17.19 -11.39 18.01
CA VAL A 305 17.42 -12.36 16.93
C VAL A 305 16.17 -13.23 16.78
N SER A 306 15.60 -13.27 15.57
CA SER A 306 14.46 -14.16 15.28
C SER A 306 14.92 -15.62 15.30
N LYS A 307 14.11 -16.50 15.89
CA LYS A 307 14.33 -17.95 15.81
C LYS A 307 13.85 -18.55 14.51
N TYR A 308 12.91 -17.89 13.86
CA TYR A 308 12.28 -18.35 12.64
C TYR A 308 12.86 -17.61 11.45
N LYS A 309 13.22 -18.35 10.40
CA LYS A 309 13.40 -17.77 9.06
C LYS A 309 12.05 -17.69 8.37
N THR A 310 11.96 -16.83 7.35
CA THR A 310 10.80 -16.73 6.44
C THR A 310 10.26 -18.10 6.00
N LYS A 311 11.17 -19.06 5.75
CA LYS A 311 10.85 -20.42 5.30
C LYS A 311 10.13 -21.26 6.36
N ASP A 312 10.44 -21.06 7.64
CA ASP A 312 9.87 -21.82 8.77
C ASP A 312 8.46 -21.32 9.10
N ILE A 313 8.22 -20.01 8.98
CA ILE A 313 6.90 -19.40 9.14
C ILE A 313 5.93 -19.94 8.08
N THR A 314 6.37 -20.06 6.83
CA THR A 314 5.55 -20.68 5.77
C THR A 314 5.19 -22.14 6.06
N GLN A 315 6.02 -22.90 6.77
CA GLN A 315 5.74 -24.31 7.08
C GLN A 315 4.88 -24.49 8.33
N GLU A 316 5.10 -23.69 9.39
CA GLU A 316 4.23 -23.72 10.58
C GLU A 316 2.81 -23.16 10.30
N MET A 317 2.68 -22.21 9.37
CA MET A 317 1.39 -21.64 8.98
C MET A 317 0.56 -22.54 8.06
N ASP A 318 1.12 -23.64 7.55
CA ASP A 318 0.42 -24.61 6.70
C ASP A 318 -0.52 -25.55 7.50
N GLY A 319 -0.51 -25.45 8.83
CA GLY A 319 -1.45 -26.13 9.72
C GLY A 319 -2.82 -25.43 9.75
N GLU A 320 -3.89 -26.19 9.47
CA GLU A 320 -5.30 -25.75 9.40
C GLU A 320 -5.60 -24.60 8.40
N GLU A 321 -4.94 -24.57 7.23
CA GLU A 321 -5.32 -23.64 6.16
C GLU A 321 -6.73 -23.95 5.59
N ASP A 322 -7.59 -22.93 5.60
CA ASP A 322 -8.89 -22.87 4.92
C ASP A 322 -8.73 -23.24 3.42
N ILE A 323 -9.65 -24.02 2.85
CA ILE A 323 -9.53 -24.57 1.47
C ILE A 323 -9.27 -23.46 0.43
N LEU A 324 -9.86 -22.28 0.65
CA LEU A 324 -9.65 -21.10 -0.18
C LEU A 324 -8.18 -20.64 -0.21
N PHE A 325 -7.50 -20.64 0.94
CA PHE A 325 -6.09 -20.22 1.04
C PHE A 325 -5.15 -21.26 0.42
N LYS A 326 -5.45 -22.56 0.54
CA LYS A 326 -4.70 -23.61 -0.16
C LYS A 326 -4.78 -23.47 -1.68
N ILE A 327 -5.96 -23.17 -2.23
CA ILE A 327 -6.15 -22.93 -3.67
C ILE A 327 -5.41 -21.66 -4.10
N LEU A 328 -5.53 -20.57 -3.34
CA LEU A 328 -4.82 -19.32 -3.63
C LEU A 328 -3.30 -19.52 -3.59
N LYS A 329 -2.79 -20.27 -2.60
CA LYS A 329 -1.38 -20.66 -2.48
C LYS A 329 -0.88 -21.46 -3.67
N TYR A 330 -1.65 -22.44 -4.15
CA TYR A 330 -1.27 -23.25 -5.30
C TYR A 330 -1.21 -22.44 -6.61
N ILE A 331 -2.10 -21.46 -6.77
CA ILE A 331 -2.23 -20.67 -8.01
C ILE A 331 -1.34 -19.42 -7.98
N THR A 332 -0.85 -18.99 -6.81
CA THR A 332 -0.02 -17.80 -6.68
C THR A 332 1.45 -18.16 -6.48
N PRO A 333 2.38 -17.59 -7.27
CA PRO A 333 3.80 -17.88 -7.09
C PRO A 333 4.29 -17.36 -5.73
N HIS A 334 5.15 -18.14 -5.06
CA HIS A 334 5.88 -17.70 -3.87
C HIS A 334 6.80 -16.54 -4.23
N VAL A 335 6.58 -15.37 -3.63
CA VAL A 335 7.43 -14.18 -3.83
C VAL A 335 8.02 -13.67 -2.52
N ILE A 336 7.65 -14.21 -1.36
CA ILE A 336 8.15 -13.70 -0.08
C ILE A 336 9.58 -14.15 0.17
N GLN A 337 10.55 -13.25 -0.01
CA GLN A 337 11.88 -13.35 0.58
C GLN A 337 12.08 -12.13 1.49
N TYR A 338 12.00 -12.31 2.81
CA TYR A 338 12.51 -11.30 3.73
C TYR A 338 14.03 -11.45 3.80
N PRO A 339 14.81 -10.44 3.37
CA PRO A 339 16.25 -10.43 3.55
C PRO A 339 16.58 -10.23 5.05
N ASP A 340 16.66 -11.34 5.78
CA ASP A 340 17.19 -11.37 7.13
C ASP A 340 18.72 -11.57 7.08
N ILE A 341 19.45 -10.99 8.03
CA ILE A 341 20.86 -11.31 8.22
C ILE A 341 21.03 -12.81 8.47
N THR A 342 22.11 -13.38 7.95
CA THR A 342 22.39 -14.80 8.14
C THR A 342 22.69 -15.13 9.61
N ASN A 343 22.53 -16.40 10.01
CA ASN A 343 22.90 -16.83 11.36
C ASN A 343 24.38 -16.51 11.66
N LYS A 344 25.24 -16.68 10.65
CA LYS A 344 26.67 -16.36 10.75
C LYS A 344 26.90 -14.87 10.99
N GLU A 345 26.19 -14.00 10.29
CA GLU A 345 26.27 -12.54 10.52
C GLU A 345 25.69 -12.15 11.89
N SER A 346 24.64 -12.84 12.34
CA SER A 346 24.08 -12.65 13.69
C SER A 346 25.08 -13.02 14.78
N GLU A 347 25.78 -14.15 14.64
CA GLU A 347 26.85 -14.59 15.54
C GLU A 347 28.02 -13.59 15.54
N GLN A 348 28.44 -13.13 14.36
CA GLN A 348 29.50 -12.11 14.25
C GLN A 348 29.11 -10.78 14.92
N LEU A 349 27.84 -10.38 14.81
CA LEU A 349 27.34 -9.18 15.51
C LEU A 349 27.29 -9.39 17.02
N LEU A 350 26.85 -10.57 17.49
CA LEU A 350 26.88 -10.91 18.90
C LEU A 350 28.30 -10.85 19.46
N ASP A 351 29.29 -11.36 18.73
CA ASP A 351 30.71 -11.25 19.09
C ASP A 351 31.15 -9.78 19.12
N ALA A 352 30.75 -8.97 18.13
CA ALA A 352 31.09 -7.55 18.07
C ALA A 352 30.52 -6.76 19.25
N PHE A 353 29.25 -7.00 19.62
CA PHE A 353 28.64 -6.42 20.82
C PHE A 353 29.35 -6.91 22.09
N SER A 354 29.59 -8.22 22.22
CA SER A 354 30.22 -8.81 23.41
C SER A 354 31.66 -8.35 23.64
N ARG A 355 32.40 -8.01 22.59
CA ARG A 355 33.77 -7.47 22.71
C ARG A 355 33.83 -6.06 23.26
N LYS A 356 32.76 -5.27 23.10
CA LYS A 356 32.72 -3.84 23.40
C LYS A 356 31.72 -3.47 24.49
N SER A 357 31.01 -4.45 25.03
CA SER A 357 29.95 -4.27 26.02
C SER A 357 29.80 -5.52 26.86
N LYS A 358 29.27 -5.35 28.07
CA LYS A 358 29.02 -6.46 28.99
C LYS A 358 27.63 -7.05 28.72
N LEU A 359 27.57 -8.33 28.38
CA LEU A 359 26.30 -9.07 28.33
C LEU A 359 25.73 -9.16 29.76
N LEU A 360 24.54 -8.61 29.96
CA LEU A 360 23.83 -8.64 31.25
C LEU A 360 22.91 -9.83 31.37
N GLU A 361 22.12 -10.09 30.33
CA GLU A 361 21.09 -11.12 30.32
C GLU A 361 20.86 -11.60 28.89
N SER A 362 20.58 -12.88 28.74
CA SER A 362 20.01 -13.45 27.52
C SER A 362 18.70 -14.13 27.87
N LYS A 363 17.63 -13.80 27.16
CA LYS A 363 16.33 -14.44 27.36
C LYS A 363 15.81 -15.02 26.07
N GLU A 364 15.43 -16.28 26.17
CA GLU A 364 14.88 -17.04 25.07
C GLU A 364 13.36 -17.10 25.19
N THR A 365 12.66 -16.78 24.10
CA THR A 365 11.20 -16.89 24.00
C THR A 365 10.82 -17.92 22.95
N ARG A 366 9.52 -18.11 22.71
CA ARG A 366 9.05 -18.97 21.61
C ARG A 366 9.51 -18.46 20.24
N PHE A 367 9.55 -17.15 20.02
CA PHE A 367 9.72 -16.57 18.68
C PHE A 367 11.08 -15.91 18.43
N TYR A 368 11.77 -15.50 19.48
CA TYR A 368 13.04 -14.80 19.38
C TYR A 368 13.91 -15.05 20.60
N THR A 369 15.20 -14.73 20.46
CA THR A 369 16.14 -14.60 21.57
C THR A 369 16.56 -13.14 21.66
N ILE A 370 16.51 -12.57 22.86
CA ILE A 370 17.00 -11.22 23.13
C ILE A 370 18.28 -11.29 23.97
N TYR A 371 19.29 -10.55 23.56
CA TYR A 371 20.55 -10.37 24.25
C TYR A 371 20.64 -8.93 24.73
N ILE A 372 20.78 -8.74 26.04
CA ILE A 372 20.83 -7.42 26.67
C ILE A 372 22.28 -7.10 27.01
N PHE A 373 22.81 -6.08 26.37
CA PHE A 373 24.16 -5.58 26.59
C PHE A 373 24.12 -4.27 27.37
N ALA A 374 25.13 -4.03 28.21
CA ALA A 374 25.39 -2.73 28.82
C ALA A 374 26.72 -2.16 28.32
N THR A 375 26.69 -0.91 27.91
CA THR A 375 27.90 -0.15 27.57
C THR A 375 28.78 -0.01 28.81
N GLU A 376 30.07 -0.26 28.67
CA GLU A 376 31.03 -0.05 29.77
C GLU A 376 31.17 1.44 30.10
N GLN A 377 31.51 1.75 31.36
CA GLN A 377 31.70 3.13 31.84
C GLN A 377 32.93 3.81 31.24
#